data_AF-A0A924CFT7-F1
#
_entry.id   AF-A0A924CFT7-F1
#
_cell.length_a   1.000
_cell.length_b   1.000
_cell.length_c   1.000
_cell.angle_alpha   90.00
_cell.angle_beta   90.00
_cell.angle_gamma   90.00
#
_symmetry.space_group_name_H-M   'P 1'
#
loop_
_entity.id
_entity.type
_entity.pdbx_description
1 polymer ?
#
loop_
_entity_poly.entity_id
_entity_poly.type
_entity_poly.pdbx_seq_one_letter_code
_entity_poly.pdbx_strand_id
1 'polypeptide(L)' 'MKIYGSKDGVANIDDIIKYKPKLPSTTKYVLIEGANHGQFGYYGFQFGDDKASITRQYQQEITLNSILTFINTP' A
#
# COMPACT_ATOMS: atom_id res chain seq x y z
N MET A 1 1.47 -7.72 8.30
CA MET A 1 0.71 -6.53 7.83
C MET A 1 0.79 -6.45 6.31
N LYS A 2 -0.22 -5.90 5.65
CA LYS A 2 -0.22 -5.54 4.22
C LYS A 2 -0.62 -4.07 4.07
N ILE A 3 0.26 -3.26 3.49
CA ILE A 3 0.01 -1.86 3.12
C ILE A 3 -0.19 -1.83 1.59
N TYR A 4 -1.18 -1.10 1.10
CA TYR A 4 -1.51 -1.00 -0.33
C TYR A 4 -2.26 0.30 -0.65
N GLY A 5 -2.26 0.71 -1.92
CA GLY A 5 -2.88 1.96 -2.37
C GLY A 5 -4.14 1.74 -3.20
N SER A 6 -5.09 2.68 -3.15
CA SER A 6 -6.32 2.59 -3.96
C SER A 6 -6.16 2.96 -5.44
N LYS A 7 -4.99 3.46 -5.81
CA LYS A 7 -4.55 3.74 -7.19
C LYS A 7 -3.32 2.89 -7.54
N ASP A 8 -3.11 1.76 -6.86
CA ASP A 8 -2.08 0.80 -7.25
C ASP A 8 -2.61 -0.03 -8.42
N GLY A 9 -2.14 0.28 -9.63
CA GLY A 9 -2.56 -0.44 -10.84
C GLY A 9 -1.82 -1.76 -11.04
N VAL A 10 -0.67 -1.94 -10.38
CA VAL A 10 0.19 -3.12 -10.50
C VAL A 10 -0.22 -4.21 -9.51
N ALA A 11 -0.51 -3.83 -8.28
CA ALA A 11 -1.03 -4.66 -7.19
C ALA A 11 -2.43 -4.18 -6.80
N ASN A 12 -3.37 -4.33 -7.73
CA ASN A 12 -4.74 -3.85 -7.61
C ASN A 12 -5.52 -4.42 -6.40
N ILE A 13 -6.56 -3.70 -5.99
CA ILE A 13 -7.41 -4.05 -4.84
C ILE A 13 -8.08 -5.42 -5.02
N ASP A 14 -8.53 -5.75 -6.23
CA ASP A 14 -9.27 -6.99 -6.49
C ASP A 14 -8.41 -8.23 -6.19
N ASP A 15 -7.14 -8.22 -6.62
CA ASP A 15 -6.18 -9.28 -6.32
C ASP A 15 -5.86 -9.33 -4.82
N ILE A 16 -5.76 -8.18 -4.15
CA ILE A 16 -5.54 -8.14 -2.70
C ILE A 16 -6.71 -8.76 -1.94
N ILE A 17 -7.95 -8.47 -2.33
CA ILE A 17 -9.15 -9.06 -1.72
C ILE A 17 -9.20 -10.56 -2.01
N LYS A 18 -8.97 -10.96 -3.27
CA LYS A 18 -8.97 -12.36 -3.71
C LYS A 18 -7.96 -13.21 -2.95
N TYR A 19 -6.76 -12.67 -2.69
CA TYR A 19 -5.69 -13.41 -2.02
C TYR A 19 -5.58 -13.13 -0.51
N LYS A 20 -6.46 -12.30 0.05
CA LYS A 20 -6.58 -12.07 1.50
C LYS A 20 -6.58 -13.37 2.33
N PRO A 21 -7.28 -14.46 1.91
CA PRO A 21 -7.28 -15.72 2.67
C PRO A 21 -5.93 -16.47 2.69
N LYS A 22 -4.97 -16.10 1.82
CA LYS A 22 -3.62 -16.70 1.78
C LYS A 22 -2.68 -16.11 2.84
N LEU A 23 -3.12 -15.08 3.56
CA LEU A 23 -2.35 -14.46 4.63
C LEU A 23 -2.90 -14.90 5.99
N PRO A 24 -2.08 -14.88 7.07
CA PRO A 24 -2.56 -15.17 8.41
C PRO A 24 -3.81 -14.35 8.76
N SER A 25 -4.76 -14.95 9.48
CA SER A 25 -6.00 -14.28 9.91
C SER A 25 -5.74 -13.02 10.77
N THR A 26 -4.57 -12.95 11.41
CA THR A 26 -4.09 -11.82 12.21
C THR A 26 -3.50 -10.69 11.37
N THR A 27 -3.39 -10.84 10.05
CA THR A 27 -2.83 -9.82 9.16
C THR A 27 -3.65 -8.54 9.22
N LYS A 28 -3.00 -7.44 9.62
CA LYS A 28 -3.56 -6.09 9.50
C LYS A 28 -3.42 -5.58 8.06
N TYR A 29 -4.46 -4.94 7.56
CA TYR A 29 -4.55 -4.38 6.21
C TYR A 29 -4.67 -2.86 6.33
N VAL A 30 -3.79 -2.14 5.62
CA VAL A 30 -3.75 -0.68 5.59
C VAL A 30 -3.93 -0.24 4.15
N LEU A 31 -5.10 0.31 3.84
CA LEU A 31 -5.37 0.96 2.56
C LEU A 31 -5.01 2.44 2.66
N ILE A 32 -4.18 2.93 1.74
CA ILE A 32 -3.87 4.35 1.60
C ILE A 32 -4.66 4.89 0.41
N GLU A 33 -5.66 5.71 0.68
CA GLU A 33 -6.49 6.30 -0.36
C GLU A 33 -5.69 7.25 -1.25
N GLY A 34 -5.77 7.04 -2.57
CA GLY A 34 -5.07 7.84 -3.57
C GLY A 34 -3.61 7.46 -3.82
N ALA A 35 -3.05 6.51 -3.06
CA ALA A 35 -1.70 6.00 -3.24
C ALA A 35 -1.59 5.09 -4.46
N ASN A 36 -0.48 5.18 -5.18
CA ASN A 36 -0.15 4.29 -6.30
C ASN A 36 1.05 3.38 -5.99
N HIS A 37 1.42 2.50 -6.92
CA HIS A 37 2.51 1.54 -6.72
C HIS A 37 3.87 2.25 -6.59
N GLY A 38 4.20 3.10 -7.56
CA GLY A 38 5.55 3.64 -7.71
C GLY A 38 6.00 4.54 -6.57
N GLN A 39 5.08 5.26 -5.91
CA GLN A 39 5.41 6.19 -4.83
C GLN A 39 5.87 5.50 -3.52
N PHE A 40 5.55 4.23 -3.30
CA PHE A 40 5.99 3.51 -2.09
C PHE A 40 7.52 3.46 -2.00
N GLY A 41 8.18 2.96 -3.05
CA GLY A 41 9.64 2.87 -3.12
C GLY A 41 10.30 4.00 -3.91
N TYR A 42 9.50 4.93 -4.44
CA TYR A 42 9.95 6.02 -5.31
C TYR A 42 10.72 5.54 -6.55
N TYR A 43 10.19 4.52 -7.23
CA TYR A 43 10.81 3.91 -8.41
C TYR A 43 10.49 4.65 -9.73
N GLY A 44 9.72 5.74 -9.66
CA GLY A 44 9.13 6.38 -10.84
C GLY A 44 7.83 5.70 -11.28
N PHE A 45 7.31 6.10 -12.43
CA PHE A 45 6.11 5.48 -13.02
C PHE A 45 6.43 4.08 -13.55
N GLN A 46 5.56 3.12 -13.29
CA GLN A 46 5.67 1.76 -13.79
C GLN A 46 4.55 1.44 -14.78
N PHE A 47 4.84 0.60 -15.77
CA PHE A 47 3.83 0.16 -16.73
C PHE A 47 2.71 -0.59 -16.01
N GLY A 48 1.47 -0.14 -16.21
CA GLY A 48 0.29 -0.69 -15.56
C GLY A 48 -0.03 -0.09 -14.19
N ASP A 49 0.77 0.85 -13.67
CA ASP A 49 0.41 1.62 -12.48
C ASP A 49 -0.54 2.78 -12.83
N ASP A 50 -1.31 3.26 -11.86
CA ASP A 50 -2.12 4.46 -12.03
C ASP A 50 -1.41 5.70 -11.48
N LYS A 51 -1.92 6.87 -11.86
CA LYS A 51 -1.47 8.15 -11.28
C LYS A 51 -2.04 8.29 -9.87
N ALA A 52 -1.17 8.48 -8.89
CA ALA A 52 -1.59 8.81 -7.53
C ALA A 52 -2.37 10.15 -7.48
N SER A 53 -3.36 10.24 -6.59
CA SER A 53 -4.08 11.48 -6.28
C SER A 53 -3.55 12.20 -5.04
N ILE A 54 -2.58 11.59 -4.35
CA ILE A 54 -1.86 12.19 -3.22
C ILE A 54 -0.37 12.35 -3.53
N THR A 55 0.29 13.22 -2.79
CA THR A 55 1.74 13.42 -2.95
C THR A 55 2.51 12.20 -2.46
N ARG A 56 3.67 11.95 -3.07
CA ARG A 56 4.64 10.95 -2.60
C ARG A 56 4.94 11.08 -1.11
N GLN A 57 5.18 12.31 -0.63
CA GLN A 57 5.50 12.56 0.77
C GLN A 57 4.39 12.08 1.70
N TYR A 58 3.12 12.38 1.38
CA TYR A 58 1.99 11.95 2.18
C TYR A 58 1.84 10.42 2.18
N GLN A 59 1.99 9.77 1.03
CA GLN A 59 1.97 8.31 0.95
C GLN A 59 3.10 7.67 1.77
N GLN A 60 4.31 8.21 1.69
CA GLN A 60 5.48 7.69 2.42
C GLN A 60 5.38 7.93 3.92
N GLU A 61 4.80 9.05 4.36
CA GLU A 61 4.54 9.33 5.77
C GLU A 61 3.57 8.31 6.39
N ILE A 62 2.44 8.03 5.71
CA ILE A 62 1.49 7.00 6.16
C ILE A 62 2.16 5.62 6.17
N THR A 63 2.97 5.32 5.15
CA THR A 63 3.71 4.06 5.06
C THR A 63 4.67 3.90 6.23
N LEU A 64 5.49 4.92 6.52
CA LEU A 64 6.43 4.95 7.64
C LEU A 64 5.70 4.75 8.97
N ASN A 65 4.66 5.54 9.23
CA ASN A 65 3.90 5.46 10.46
C ASN A 65 3.28 4.07 10.66
N SER A 66 2.73 3.47 9.60
CA SER A 66 2.16 2.11 9.64
C SER A 66 3.21 1.05 9.97
N ILE A 67 4.41 1.16 9.39
CA ILE A 67 5.54 0.27 9.69
C ILE A 67 5.99 0.44 11.13
N LEU A 68 6.18 1.67 11.60
CA LEU A 68 6.58 1.97 12.97
C LEU A 68 5.55 1.45 13.98
N THR A 69 4.25 1.63 13.72
CA THR A 69 3.19 1.04 14.55
C THR A 69 3.29 -0.48 14.55
N PHE A 70 3.47 -1.13 13.41
CA PHE A 70 3.53 -2.59 13.32
C PHE A 70 4.72 -3.19 14.08
N ILE A 71 5.90 -2.57 14.03
CA ILE A 71 7.10 -3.11 14.69
C ILE A 71 7.18 -2.78 16.20
N ASN A 72 6.53 -1.70 16.64
CA ASN A 72 6.56 -1.26 18.04
C ASN A 72 5.31 -1.69 18.84
N THR A 73 4.30 -2.26 18.18
CA THR A 73 3.14 -2.83 18.88
C THR A 73 3.42 -4.29 19.21
N PRO A 74 3.42 -4.70 20.50
CA PRO A 74 3.64 -6.08 20.91
C PRO A 74 2.53 -7.04 20.45
#